data_AF-A0A3N5V160-F1
#
_entry.id   AF-A0A3N5V160-F1
#
_cell.length_a   1.000
_cell.length_b   1.000
_cell.length_c   1.000
_cell.angle_alpha   90.00
_cell.angle_beta   90.00
_cell.angle_gamma   90.00
#
_symmetry.space_group_name_H-M   'P 1'
#
loop_
_entity.id
_entity.type
_entity.pdbx_description
1 polymer ?
#
loop_
_entity_poly.entity_id
_entity_poly.type
_entity_poly.pdbx_seq_one_letter_code
_entity_poly.pdbx_strand_id
1 'polypeptide(L)'
;GIKRHFQADSVAFAARDKAQELTGCVIGAIPPFSFSDQLQVLADPLIQENEEVVFNAGRLDRSIFMKLDDYLRIAKPQLVKIALRGS
;
A
#
# COMPACT_ATOMS: atom_id res chain seq x y z
N GLY A 1 -5.91 -0.78 13.33
CA GLY A 1 -5.00 0.32 12.99
C GLY A 1 -3.56 -0.13 13.14
N ILE A 2 -2.65 0.47 12.38
CA ILE A 2 -1.26 0.00 12.18
C ILE A 2 -0.52 -0.26 13.50
N LYS A 3 -0.57 0.67 14.46
CA LYS A 3 0.08 0.52 15.78
C LYS A 3 -0.28 -0.78 16.48
N ARG A 4 -1.58 -1.15 16.52
CA ARG A 4 -2.08 -2.37 17.16
C ARG A 4 -1.65 -3.63 16.40
N HIS A 5 -1.66 -3.59 15.07
CA HIS A 5 -1.26 -4.72 14.23
C HIS A 5 0.19 -5.14 14.50
N PHE A 6 1.08 -4.16 14.62
CA PHE A 6 2.50 -4.39 14.88
C PHE A 6 2.89 -4.39 16.37
N GLN A 7 1.93 -4.26 17.29
CA GLN A 7 2.20 -4.13 18.74
C GLN A 7 3.26 -3.04 19.06
N ALA A 8 3.27 -1.96 18.27
CA ALA A 8 4.25 -0.90 18.40
C ALA A 8 3.81 0.16 19.43
N ASP A 9 4.78 0.86 20.02
CA ASP A 9 4.50 1.99 20.92
C ASP A 9 4.09 3.27 20.17
N SER A 10 4.59 3.45 18.95
CA SER A 10 4.29 4.58 18.08
C SER A 10 4.37 4.19 16.60
N VAL A 11 3.75 5.00 15.75
CA VAL A 11 3.83 4.88 14.29
C VAL A 11 3.97 6.28 13.70
N ALA A 12 4.75 6.40 12.64
CA ALA A 12 4.96 7.64 11.91
C ALA A 12 5.09 7.35 10.41
N PHE A 13 4.89 8.37 9.58
CA PHE A 13 5.25 8.27 8.18
C PHE A 13 6.78 8.17 8.03
N ALA A 14 7.23 7.37 7.07
CA ALA A 14 8.64 7.32 6.72
C ALA A 14 9.11 8.68 6.18
N ALA A 15 10.36 9.02 6.45
CA ALA A 15 11.02 10.14 5.79
C ALA A 15 11.07 9.91 4.27
N ARG A 16 11.06 11.00 3.50
CA ARG A 16 10.96 10.96 2.03
C ARG A 16 12.09 10.16 1.39
N ASP A 17 13.32 10.40 1.84
CA ASP A 17 14.53 9.71 1.41
C ASP A 17 14.45 8.21 1.69
N LYS A 18 14.01 7.81 2.88
CA LYS A 18 13.88 6.40 3.25
C LYS A 18 12.81 5.68 2.43
N ALA A 19 11.68 6.35 2.17
CA ALA A 19 10.63 5.80 1.32
C ALA A 19 11.11 5.62 -0.14
N GLN A 20 11.88 6.56 -0.67
CA GLN A 20 12.47 6.45 -2.01
C GLN A 20 13.51 5.32 -2.09
N GLU A 21 14.37 5.18 -1.08
CA GLU A 21 15.36 4.10 -0.99
C GLU A 21 14.69 2.72 -1.01
N LEU A 22 13.65 2.52 -0.20
CA LEU A 22 13.01 1.21 -0.04
C LEU A 22 12.09 0.83 -1.21
N THR A 23 11.54 1.80 -1.94
CA THR A 23 10.55 1.56 -3.01
C THR A 23 11.09 1.79 -4.42
N GLY A 24 12.24 2.49 -4.55
CA GLY A 24 12.78 2.95 -5.84
C GLY A 24 11.92 4.01 -6.55
N CYS A 25 10.83 4.47 -5.92
CA CYS A 25 9.86 5.37 -6.52
C CYS A 25 9.90 6.75 -5.86
N VAL A 26 9.68 7.80 -6.64
CA VAL A 26 9.43 9.12 -6.07
C VAL A 26 8.14 9.12 -5.26
N ILE A 27 8.08 9.92 -4.19
CA ILE A 27 6.84 10.12 -3.42
C ILE A 27 5.69 10.51 -4.35
N GLY A 28 4.53 9.92 -4.13
CA GLY A 28 3.34 10.07 -4.98
C GLY A 28 3.26 9.05 -6.11
N ALA A 29 4.37 8.41 -6.50
CA ALA A 29 4.40 7.41 -7.56
C ALA A 29 4.51 5.96 -7.06
N ILE A 30 4.63 5.77 -5.73
CA ILE A 30 4.82 4.45 -5.10
C ILE A 30 3.60 3.56 -5.38
N PRO A 31 3.77 2.41 -6.05
CA PRO A 31 2.68 1.45 -6.23
C PRO A 31 2.40 0.69 -4.92
N PRO A 32 1.19 0.13 -4.73
CA PRO A 32 0.85 -0.73 -3.59
C PRO A 32 1.41 -2.15 -3.77
N PHE A 33 2.69 -2.24 -4.14
CA PHE A 33 3.46 -3.48 -4.28
C PHE A 33 4.76 -3.31 -3.52
N SER A 34 5.28 -4.42 -3.00
CA SER A 34 6.63 -4.47 -2.47
C SER A 34 7.45 -5.47 -3.27
N PHE A 35 8.66 -5.06 -3.65
CA PHE A 35 9.70 -5.94 -4.19
C PHE A 35 10.87 -6.10 -3.21
N SER A 36 10.72 -5.58 -1.99
CA SER A 36 11.72 -5.60 -0.94
C SER A 36 11.21 -6.42 0.24
N ASP A 37 12.01 -7.36 0.72
CA ASP A 37 11.69 -8.16 1.90
C ASP A 37 11.60 -7.31 3.19
N GLN A 38 12.07 -6.06 3.15
CA GLN A 38 11.98 -5.11 4.25
C GLN A 38 10.60 -4.42 4.34
N LEU A 39 9.75 -4.58 3.33
CA LEU A 39 8.45 -3.92 3.23
C LEU A 39 7.32 -4.93 3.16
N GLN A 40 6.33 -4.78 4.04
CA GLN A 40 5.07 -5.51 4.01
C GLN A 40 3.97 -4.63 3.41
N VAL A 41 3.16 -5.20 2.52
CA VAL A 41 1.97 -4.52 1.98
C VAL A 41 0.77 -4.84 2.86
N LEU A 42 0.16 -3.79 3.40
CA LEU A 42 -1.13 -3.87 4.09
C LEU A 42 -2.22 -3.26 3.21
N ALA A 43 -3.41 -3.84 3.23
CA ALA A 43 -4.60 -3.25 2.62
C ALA A 43 -5.76 -3.27 3.62
N ASP A 44 -6.63 -2.26 3.55
CA ASP A 44 -7.87 -2.29 4.32
C ASP A 44 -8.85 -3.31 3.72
N PRO A 45 -9.53 -4.17 4.51
CA PRO A 45 -10.48 -5.16 3.99
C PRO A 45 -11.56 -4.58 3.08
N LEU A 46 -11.93 -3.31 3.26
CA LEU A 46 -12.90 -2.62 2.41
C LEU A 46 -12.47 -2.54 0.94
N ILE A 47 -11.18 -2.75 0.62
CA ILE A 47 -10.75 -2.84 -0.77
C ILE A 47 -11.50 -3.92 -1.54
N GLN A 48 -11.94 -4.99 -0.86
CA GLN A 48 -12.69 -6.13 -1.40
C GLN A 48 -14.11 -5.77 -1.90
N GLU A 49 -14.59 -4.56 -1.61
CA GLU A 49 -15.86 -4.04 -2.13
C GLU A 49 -15.74 -3.51 -3.57
N ASN A 50 -14.53 -3.43 -4.12
CA ASN A 50 -14.26 -2.90 -5.46
C ASN A 50 -14.05 -4.02 -6.48
N GLU A 51 -14.37 -3.77 -7.75
CA GLU A 51 -14.04 -4.69 -8.86
C GLU A 51 -12.61 -4.50 -9.37
N GLU A 52 -12.07 -3.29 -9.20
CA GLU A 52 -10.75 -2.89 -9.69
C GLU A 52 -9.97 -2.06 -8.67
N VAL A 53 -8.64 -2.04 -8.84
CA VAL A 53 -7.74 -1.12 -8.15
C VAL A 53 -6.97 -0.31 -9.19
N VAL A 54 -6.88 1.01 -8.95
CA VAL A 54 -6.14 1.94 -9.79
C VAL A 54 -5.03 2.59 -8.97
N PHE A 55 -3.80 2.53 -9.47
CA PHE A 55 -2.63 3.04 -8.75
C PHE A 55 -1.54 3.53 -9.70
N ASN A 56 -0.60 4.33 -9.19
CA ASN A 56 0.51 4.85 -9.97
C ASN A 56 1.48 3.75 -10.42
N ALA A 57 1.92 3.81 -11.67
CA ALA A 57 2.77 2.80 -12.30
C ALA A 57 4.28 2.98 -11.98
N GLY A 58 4.63 3.37 -10.75
CA GLY A 58 5.98 3.82 -10.43
C GLY A 58 6.34 5.20 -11.02
N ARG A 59 5.35 5.88 -11.62
CA ARG A 59 5.46 7.21 -12.25
C ARG A 59 4.27 8.08 -11.88
N LEU A 60 4.46 9.40 -11.91
CA LEU A 60 3.42 10.39 -11.57
C LEU A 60 2.40 10.62 -12.70
N ASP A 61 2.73 10.23 -13.93
CA ASP A 61 1.98 10.53 -15.15
C ASP A 61 1.27 9.32 -15.75
N ARG A 62 1.27 8.17 -15.05
CA ARG A 62 0.73 6.90 -15.53
C ARG A 62 0.12 6.09 -14.39
N SER A 63 -1.06 5.54 -14.65
CA SER A 63 -1.76 4.63 -13.74
C SER A 63 -1.89 3.23 -14.36
N ILE A 64 -1.97 2.23 -13.50
CA ILE A 64 -2.36 0.86 -13.84
C ILE A 64 -3.79 0.66 -13.35
N PHE A 65 -4.64 0.11 -14.23
CA PHE A 65 -5.97 -0.39 -13.90
C PHE A 65 -5.86 -1.91 -13.83
N MET A 66 -6.24 -2.50 -12.70
CA MET A 66 -6.08 -3.93 -12.45
C MET A 66 -7.33 -4.48 -11.78
N LYS A 67 -7.81 -5.64 -12.24
CA LYS A 67 -8.87 -6.38 -11.54
C LYS A 67 -8.44 -6.66 -10.11
N LEU A 68 -9.34 -6.47 -9.16
CA LEU A 68 -8.99 -6.63 -7.75
C LEU A 68 -8.48 -8.04 -7.44
N ASP A 69 -9.11 -9.07 -8.02
CA ASP A 69 -8.71 -10.47 -7.82
C ASP A 69 -7.27 -10.73 -8.26
N ASP A 70 -6.84 -10.13 -9.37
CA ASP A 70 -5.46 -10.23 -9.84
C ASP A 70 -4.49 -9.50 -8.91
N TYR A 71 -4.87 -8.31 -8.43
CA TYR A 71 -4.08 -7.58 -7.46
C TYR A 71 -3.90 -8.39 -6.16
N LEU A 72 -4.97 -8.95 -5.59
CA LEU A 72 -4.89 -9.76 -4.37
C LEU A 72 -4.04 -11.02 -4.58
N ARG A 73 -4.15 -11.67 -5.74
CA ARG A 73 -3.36 -12.86 -6.09
C ARG A 73 -1.87 -12.56 -6.22
N ILE A 74 -1.50 -11.41 -6.78
CA ILE A 74 -0.10 -11.03 -7.05
C ILE A 74 0.52 -10.34 -5.84
N ALA A 75 -0.09 -9.26 -5.36
CA ALA A 75 0.45 -8.43 -4.28
C ALA A 75 0.34 -9.10 -2.90
N LYS A 76 -0.64 -10.01 -2.73
CA LYS A 76 -0.89 -10.75 -1.48
C LYS A 76 -0.81 -9.86 -0.22
N PRO A 77 -1.53 -8.72 -0.19
CA PRO A 77 -1.47 -7.82 0.94
C PRO A 77 -2.06 -8.48 2.19
N GLN A 78 -1.55 -8.13 3.37
CA GLN A 78 -2.25 -8.50 4.60
C GLN A 78 -3.47 -7.58 4.79
N LEU A 79 -4.64 -8.19 4.95
CA LEU A 79 -5.88 -7.45 5.18
C LEU A 79 -5.99 -7.03 6.64
N VAL A 80 -5.86 -5.73 6.89
CA VAL A 80 -5.83 -5.14 8.23
C VAL A 80 -6.67 -3.88 8.22
N LYS A 81 -7.57 -3.72 9.20
CA LYS A 81 -8.34 -2.47 9.37
C LYS A 81 -7.40 -1.30 9.68
N ILE A 82 -7.05 -0.51 8.67
CA ILE A 82 -6.08 0.59 8.73
C ILE A 82 -6.69 1.94 8.39
N ALA A 83 -7.83 1.97 7.70
CA ALA A 83 -8.54 3.21 7.39
C ALA A 83 -9.45 3.62 8.55
N LEU A 84 -9.57 4.93 8.76
CA LEU A 84 -10.66 5.54 9.51
C LEU A 84 -11.63 6.12 8.49
N ARG A 85 -12.90 5.74 8.54
CA ARG A 85 -13.94 6.45 7.78
C ARG A 85 -14.40 7.64 8.63
N GLY A 86 -14.41 8.83 8.02
CA GLY A 86 -15.15 9.96 8.58
C GLY A 86 -16.64 9.62 8.58
N SER A 87 -17.34 10.00 9.63
CA SER A 87 -18.81 10.05 9.68
C SER A 87 -19.34 11.15 8.78
#